data_AF-A0A4S8Q9G8-F1
#
_entry.id   AF-A0A4S8Q9G8-F1
#
_cell.length_a   1.000
_cell.length_b   1.000
_cell.length_c   1.000
_cell.angle_alpha   90.00
_cell.angle_beta   90.00
_cell.angle_gamma   90.00
#
_symmetry.space_group_name_H-M   'P 1'
#
loop_
_entity.id
_entity.type
_entity.pdbx_description
1 polymer ?
#
loop_
_entity_poly.entity_id
_entity_poly.type
_entity_poly.pdbx_seq_one_letter_code
_entity_poly.pdbx_strand_id
1 'polypeptide(L)'
;MSSTPTKRHAAPDPLERGRFSDGARVFTVHASSNEAPDSFQATLDGDRLGIVLVVSGLTTGMRYASWGDGWRTASKTWQRWFEDQAFMAFYNGNRPPSGEVRFFNG
;
A
#
# COMPACT_ATOMS: atom_id res chain seq x y z
N MET A 1 8.90 -10.28 -41.01
CA MET A 1 9.80 -9.57 -40.07
C MET A 1 9.05 -9.43 -38.76
N SER A 2 9.45 -10.19 -37.75
CA SER A 2 8.78 -10.25 -36.45
C SER A 2 9.26 -9.11 -35.57
N SER A 3 8.37 -8.17 -35.21
CA SER A 3 8.66 -7.15 -34.20
C SER A 3 8.19 -7.64 -32.84
N THR A 4 9.13 -8.07 -32.00
CA THR A 4 8.89 -8.31 -30.57
C THR A 4 8.55 -6.99 -29.88
N PRO A 5 7.51 -6.89 -29.05
CA PRO A 5 7.30 -5.71 -28.23
C PRO A 5 8.35 -5.69 -27.12
N THR A 6 9.30 -4.76 -27.23
CA THR A 6 10.21 -4.38 -26.15
C THR A 6 9.40 -4.02 -24.92
N LYS A 7 9.56 -4.81 -23.87
CA LYS A 7 9.08 -4.53 -22.52
C LYS A 7 9.67 -3.18 -22.12
N ARG A 8 8.91 -2.09 -22.28
CA ARG A 8 9.29 -0.77 -21.77
C ARG A 8 9.56 -0.97 -20.28
N HIS A 9 10.82 -0.89 -19.86
CA HIS A 9 11.14 -0.59 -18.47
C HIS A 9 10.51 0.77 -18.20
N ALA A 10 9.26 0.78 -17.76
CA ALA A 10 8.64 1.96 -17.22
C ALA A 10 9.59 2.47 -16.13
N ALA A 11 9.91 3.77 -16.19
CA ALA A 11 10.63 4.39 -15.09
C ALA A 11 9.93 4.00 -13.78
N PRO A 12 10.69 3.67 -12.71
CA PRO A 12 10.09 3.32 -11.44
C PRO A 12 9.09 4.41 -11.07
N ASP A 13 7.88 4.01 -10.70
CA ASP A 13 6.84 4.96 -10.30
C ASP A 13 7.40 5.79 -9.14
N PRO A 14 7.56 7.11 -9.28
CA PRO A 14 8.17 7.93 -8.24
C PRO A 14 7.39 7.85 -6.91
N LEU A 15 6.11 7.47 -6.97
CA LEU A 15 5.26 7.30 -5.80
C LEU A 15 5.34 5.91 -5.18
N GLU A 16 5.94 4.92 -5.86
CA GLU A 16 6.19 3.62 -5.27
C GLU A 16 7.14 3.77 -4.07
N ARG A 17 6.74 3.18 -2.95
CA ARG A 17 7.54 3.17 -1.71
C ARG A 17 8.11 1.80 -1.42
N GLY A 18 7.43 0.73 -1.81
CA GLY A 18 7.97 -0.59 -1.64
C GLY A 18 6.99 -1.68 -1.99
N ARG A 19 7.43 -2.92 -1.78
CA ARG A 19 6.65 -4.12 -2.05
C ARG A 19 6.78 -5.12 -0.92
N PHE A 20 5.74 -5.92 -0.72
CA PHE A 20 5.76 -7.03 0.22
C PHE A 20 4.87 -8.17 -0.31
N SER A 21 4.94 -9.34 0.33
CA SER A 21 4.24 -10.54 -0.13
C SER A 21 3.66 -11.32 1.04
N ASP A 22 2.47 -11.91 0.84
CA ASP A 22 1.88 -12.89 1.76
C ASP A 22 2.29 -14.34 1.42
N GLY A 23 3.23 -14.51 0.48
CA GLY A 23 3.66 -15.78 -0.08
C GLY A 23 2.84 -16.26 -1.28
N ALA A 24 1.60 -15.78 -1.44
CA ALA A 24 0.73 -16.09 -2.58
C ALA A 24 0.60 -14.92 -3.56
N ARG A 25 0.67 -13.69 -3.06
CA ARG A 25 0.45 -12.45 -3.80
C ARG A 25 1.51 -11.43 -3.43
N VAL A 26 1.87 -10.61 -4.41
CA VAL A 26 2.77 -9.47 -4.22
C VAL A 26 1.91 -8.21 -4.18
N PHE A 27 2.26 -7.31 -3.28
CA PHE A 27 1.58 -6.04 -3.08
C PHE A 27 2.56 -4.90 -3.23
N THR A 28 2.10 -3.83 -3.86
CA THR A 28 2.89 -2.63 -4.12
C THR A 28 2.26 -1.44 -3.41
N VAL A 29 3.09 -0.72 -2.67
CA VAL A 29 2.70 0.44 -1.88
C VAL A 29 3.07 1.72 -2.60
N HIS A 30 2.09 2.60 -2.75
CA HIS A 30 2.24 3.91 -3.39
C HIS A 30 1.83 5.02 -2.42
N ALA A 31 2.64 6.06 -2.34
CA ALA A 31 2.30 7.30 -1.65
C ALA A 31 1.37 8.17 -2.48
N SER A 32 0.60 9.06 -1.84
CA SER A 32 -0.15 10.09 -2.56
C SER A 32 0.73 11.22 -3.09
N SER A 33 1.90 11.46 -2.50
CA SER A 33 2.88 12.45 -2.95
C SER A 33 4.32 12.03 -2.61
N ASN A 34 5.28 12.73 -3.21
CA ASN A 34 6.70 12.58 -2.88
C ASN A 34 7.10 13.25 -1.57
N GLU A 35 6.54 14.43 -1.29
CA GLU A 35 6.85 15.23 -0.13
C GLU A 35 5.64 15.28 0.80
N ALA A 36 5.86 14.96 2.09
CA ALA A 36 4.84 14.91 3.14
C ALA A 36 3.51 14.23 2.71
N PRO A 37 3.56 12.96 2.25
CA PRO A 37 2.36 12.23 1.85
C PRO A 37 1.34 12.13 2.98
N ASP A 38 0.11 12.58 2.72
CA ASP A 38 -1.01 12.45 3.66
C ASP A 38 -1.64 11.05 3.65
N SER A 39 -1.37 10.28 2.59
CA SER A 39 -1.94 8.95 2.42
C SER A 39 -1.02 8.02 1.63
N PHE A 40 -1.30 6.72 1.74
CA PHE A 40 -0.75 5.69 0.88
C PHE A 40 -1.79 4.63 0.57
N GLN A 41 -1.54 3.91 -0.52
CA GLN A 41 -2.36 2.78 -0.94
C GLN A 41 -1.48 1.56 -1.18
N ALA A 42 -1.99 0.39 -0.80
CA ALA A 42 -1.44 -0.90 -1.19
C ALA A 42 -2.35 -1.53 -2.24
N THR A 43 -1.75 -1.96 -3.35
CA THR A 43 -2.42 -2.57 -4.49
C THR A 43 -1.82 -3.93 -4.80
N LEU A 44 -2.57 -4.80 -5.48
CA LEU A 44 -1.99 -6.01 -6.06
C LEU A 44 -0.94 -5.63 -7.12
N ASP A 45 0.22 -6.27 -7.07
CA ASP A 45 1.27 -6.01 -8.04
C ASP A 45 0.77 -6.32 -9.47
N GLY A 46 1.00 -5.38 -10.38
CA GLY A 46 0.50 -5.46 -11.75
C GLY A 46 -0.97 -5.06 -11.94
N ASP A 47 -1.72 -4.79 -10.86
CA ASP A 47 -3.11 -4.32 -10.92
C ASP A 47 -3.37 -3.18 -9.94
N ARG A 48 -3.22 -1.94 -10.43
CA ARG A 48 -3.51 -0.72 -9.65
C ARG A 48 -5.00 -0.57 -9.28
N LEU A 49 -5.91 -1.28 -9.95
CA LEU A 49 -7.33 -1.30 -9.59
C LEU A 49 -7.62 -2.32 -8.48
N GLY A 50 -6.70 -3.27 -8.26
CA GLY A 50 -6.70 -4.21 -7.15
C GLY A 50 -6.31 -3.57 -5.82
N ILE A 51 -7.01 -2.49 -5.42
CA ILE A 51 -6.79 -1.80 -4.16
C ILE A 51 -7.10 -2.76 -3.01
N VAL A 52 -6.12 -2.95 -2.13
CA VAL A 52 -6.22 -3.78 -0.93
C VAL A 52 -6.51 -2.92 0.29
N LEU A 53 -5.71 -1.88 0.45
CA LEU A 53 -5.73 -0.98 1.61
C LEU A 53 -5.44 0.45 1.15
N VAL A 54 -6.15 1.41 1.73
CA VAL A 54 -5.84 2.83 1.68
C VAL A 54 -5.69 3.32 3.11
N VAL A 55 -4.58 4.01 3.41
CA VAL A 55 -4.34 4.68 4.69
C VAL A 55 -4.23 6.18 4.44
N SER A 56 -4.97 6.99 5.18
CA SER A 56 -4.99 8.45 5.05
C SER A 56 -4.87 9.15 6.40
N GLY A 57 -4.67 10.47 6.39
CA GLY A 57 -4.51 11.28 7.61
C GLY A 57 -3.14 11.10 8.27
N LEU A 58 -2.12 10.80 7.48
CA LEU A 58 -0.74 10.66 7.96
C LEU A 58 -0.18 12.01 8.46
N THR A 59 -0.60 13.13 7.86
CA THR A 59 -0.11 14.46 8.26
C THR A 59 -0.88 15.03 9.45
N THR A 60 -2.15 14.64 9.62
CA THR A 60 -3.03 15.15 10.69
C THR A 60 -2.93 14.36 11.99
N GLY A 61 -2.26 13.19 11.96
CA GLY A 61 -2.16 12.27 13.09
C GLY A 61 -3.42 11.43 13.34
N MET A 62 -4.52 11.72 12.63
CA MET A 62 -5.76 10.95 12.69
C MET A 62 -5.80 9.96 11.53
N ARG A 63 -5.23 8.77 11.76
CA ARG A 63 -5.05 7.76 10.72
C ARG A 63 -6.36 7.02 10.45
N TYR A 64 -6.72 6.94 9.17
CA TYR A 64 -7.88 6.19 8.68
C TYR A 64 -7.42 5.07 7.76
N ALA A 65 -7.82 3.84 8.03
CA ALA A 65 -7.56 2.68 7.20
C ALA A 65 -8.87 2.19 6.54
N SER A 66 -8.85 2.03 5.22
CA SER A 66 -9.98 1.54 4.43
C SER A 66 -9.57 0.35 3.58
N TRP A 67 -10.34 -0.73 3.64
CA TRP A 67 -10.09 -1.96 2.89
C TRP A 67 -10.88 -1.98 1.59
N GLY A 68 -10.24 -2.44 0.52
CA GLY A 68 -10.91 -2.77 -0.74
C GLY A 68 -11.96 -3.86 -0.52
N ASP A 69 -13.01 -3.87 -1.35
CA ASP A 69 -14.20 -4.71 -1.10
C ASP A 69 -13.88 -6.20 -0.92
N GLY A 70 -12.99 -6.75 -1.76
CA GLY A 70 -12.56 -8.15 -1.67
C GLY A 70 -11.73 -8.50 -0.43
N TRP A 71 -11.28 -7.49 0.33
CA TRP A 71 -10.36 -7.63 1.47
C TRP A 71 -11.02 -7.31 2.81
N ARG A 72 -12.21 -6.72 2.79
CA ARG A 72 -13.01 -6.44 4.01
C ARG A 72 -13.35 -7.70 4.79
N THR A 73 -13.52 -8.83 4.10
CA THR A 73 -13.85 -10.14 4.68
C THR A 73 -12.63 -10.96 5.08
N ALA A 74 -11.42 -10.47 4.81
CA ALA A 74 -10.20 -11.12 5.28
C ALA A 74 -10.16 -11.19 6.81
N SER A 75 -9.45 -12.18 7.35
CA SER A 75 -9.36 -12.33 8.81
C SER A 75 -8.71 -11.10 9.45
N LYS A 76 -9.13 -10.75 10.66
CA LYS A 76 -8.57 -9.60 11.39
C LYS A 76 -7.06 -9.73 11.62
N THR A 77 -6.58 -10.95 11.84
CA THR A 77 -5.15 -11.23 11.94
C THR A 77 -4.41 -10.90 10.66
N TRP A 78 -4.97 -11.29 9.51
CA TRP A 78 -4.39 -10.98 8.20
C TRP A 78 -4.44 -9.48 7.91
N GLN A 79 -5.57 -8.81 8.17
CA GLN A 79 -5.70 -7.35 8.00
C GLN A 79 -4.66 -6.59 8.82
N ARG A 80 -4.48 -6.96 10.09
CA ARG A 80 -3.47 -6.35 10.96
C ARG A 80 -2.05 -6.58 10.45
N TRP A 81 -1.72 -7.82 10.08
CA TRP A 81 -0.41 -8.13 9.49
C TRP A 81 -0.16 -7.35 8.20
N PHE A 82 -1.17 -7.27 7.32
CA PHE A 82 -1.07 -6.57 6.05
C PHE A 82 -0.83 -5.08 6.24
N GLU A 83 -1.55 -4.46 7.17
CA GLU A 83 -1.35 -3.06 7.54
C GLU A 83 0.08 -2.82 8.05
N ASP A 84 0.58 -3.66 8.96
CA ASP A 84 1.96 -3.57 9.48
C ASP A 84 3.00 -3.65 8.33
N GLN A 85 2.82 -4.58 7.39
CA GLN A 85 3.70 -4.70 6.22
C GLN A 85 3.59 -3.49 5.28
N ALA A 86 2.38 -2.98 5.05
CA ALA A 86 2.16 -1.81 4.21
C ALA A 86 2.82 -0.56 4.81
N PHE A 87 2.72 -0.36 6.13
CA PHE A 87 3.46 0.68 6.83
C PHE A 87 4.98 0.51 6.74
N MET A 88 5.48 -0.72 6.94
CA MET A 88 6.92 -1.00 6.80
C MET A 88 7.43 -0.67 5.38
N ALA A 89 6.68 -1.08 4.35
CA ALA A 89 7.02 -0.78 2.96
C ALA A 89 6.90 0.72 2.65
N PHE A 90 5.85 1.40 3.13
CA PHE A 90 5.66 2.83 2.92
C PHE A 90 6.81 3.68 3.46
N TYR A 91 7.30 3.33 4.64
CA TYR A 91 8.38 4.05 5.29
C TYR A 91 9.78 3.49 4.96
N ASN A 92 9.93 2.61 3.97
CA ASN A 92 11.22 2.00 3.61
C ASN A 92 11.94 1.34 4.80
N GLY A 93 11.19 0.70 5.71
CA GLY A 93 11.73 0.11 6.95
C GLY A 93 11.99 1.11 8.08
N ASN A 94 11.82 2.42 7.87
CA ASN A 94 11.97 3.44 8.91
C ASN A 94 10.64 3.68 9.64
N ARG A 95 10.32 2.83 10.62
CA ARG A 95 9.07 2.93 11.39
C ARG A 95 8.86 4.38 11.89
N PRO A 96 7.79 5.09 11.52
CA PRO A 96 7.48 6.38 12.12
C PRO A 96 7.20 6.16 13.61
N PRO A 97 7.38 7.17 14.47
CA PRO A 97 6.96 7.07 15.86
C PRO A 97 5.48 6.63 15.90
N SER A 98 5.20 5.61 16.72
CA SER A 98 3.88 4.98 16.85
C SER A 98 2.80 6.03 17.13
N GLY A 99 2.06 6.44 16.10
CA GLY A 99 0.82 7.18 16.23
C GLY A 99 -0.33 6.19 16.42
N GLU A 100 -1.24 6.50 17.34
CA GLU A 100 -2.44 5.74 17.64
C GLU A 100 -3.29 5.58 16.36
N VAL A 101 -3.35 4.38 15.78
CA VAL A 101 -4.23 4.10 14.64
C VAL A 101 -5.63 3.88 15.18
N ARG A 102 -6.59 4.75 14.81
CA ARG A 102 -8.00 4.57 15.15
C ARG A 102 -8.72 3.88 13.99
N PHE A 103 -9.21 2.67 14.25
CA PHE A 103 -10.01 1.91 13.30
C PHE A 103 -11.45 2.45 13.28
N PHE A 104 -11.92 2.92 12.12
CA PHE A 104 -13.36 3.12 11.88
C PHE A 104 -13.91 1.84 11.26
N ASN A 105 -14.70 1.09 12.03
CA ASN A 105 -15.63 0.11 11.47
C ASN A 105 -16.90 0.89 11.12
N GLY A 106 -17.10 1.16 9.82
CA GLY A 106 -18.40 1.58 9.32
C GLY A 106 -19.44 0.49 9.51
#